data_AF-A0A0S3U3R8-F1
#
_entry.id   AF-A0A0S3U3R8-F1
#
_cell.length_a   1.000
_cell.length_b   1.000
_cell.length_c   1.000
_cell.angle_alpha   90.00
_cell.angle_beta   90.00
_cell.angle_gamma   90.00
#
_symmetry.space_group_name_H-M   'P 1'
#
loop_
_entity.id
_entity.type
_entity.pdbx_description
1 polymer ?
#
loop_
_entity_poly.entity_id
_entity_poly.type
_entity_poly.pdbx_seq_one_letter_code
_entity_poly.pdbx_strand_id
1 'polypeptide(L)'
;MMEDWIQEGIEKLKAEYDSVPPPWIVFPDEHPYSLCWRMGDGEMHLEIWSVWWEQQNYTEAERIDYFRGWMPPPRWLEWTIDAIWEDDESDFDENAAFARIEALGFGTKAEFDRDFDDPKWYDSED
;
A
#
# COMPACT_ATOMS: atom_id res chain seq x y z
N MET A 1 11.44 -1.39 -21.53
CA MET A 1 10.16 -1.24 -22.23
C MET A 1 9.11 -1.74 -21.26
N MET A 2 8.03 -0.99 -21.05
CA MET A 2 6.94 -1.46 -20.20
C MET A 2 6.31 -2.69 -20.86
N GLU A 3 5.98 -3.70 -20.07
CA GLU A 3 5.31 -4.89 -20.60
C GLU A 3 3.86 -4.55 -20.96
N ASP A 4 3.37 -5.07 -22.09
CA ASP A 4 2.06 -4.67 -22.64
C ASP A 4 0.92 -4.93 -21.64
N TRP A 5 0.99 -6.02 -20.88
CA TRP A 5 -0.03 -6.37 -19.88
C TRP A 5 -0.06 -5.40 -18.68
N ILE A 6 1.08 -4.78 -18.33
CA ILE A 6 1.14 -3.76 -17.25
C ILE A 6 0.43 -2.49 -17.72
N GLN A 7 0.70 -2.05 -18.96
CA GLN A 7 0.04 -0.89 -19.54
C GLN A 7 -1.49 -1.09 -19.62
N GLU A 8 -1.93 -2.27 -20.10
CA GLU A 8 -3.35 -2.63 -20.14
C GLU A 8 -3.97 -2.63 -18.72
N GLY A 9 -3.25 -3.14 -17.73
CA GLY A 9 -3.66 -3.14 -16.32
C GLY A 9 -3.85 -1.73 -15.76
N ILE A 10 -2.89 -0.83 -16.02
CA ILE A 10 -2.97 0.59 -15.63
C ILE A 10 -4.20 1.24 -16.27
N GLU A 11 -4.41 1.06 -17.57
CA GLU A 11 -5.55 1.65 -18.28
C GLU A 11 -6.89 1.15 -17.74
N LYS A 12 -6.99 -0.15 -17.44
CA LYS A 12 -8.18 -0.75 -16.83
C LYS A 12 -8.47 -0.14 -15.45
N LEU A 13 -7.47 -0.06 -14.58
CA LEU A 13 -7.65 0.50 -13.24
C LEU A 13 -8.02 1.99 -13.30
N LYS A 14 -7.37 2.77 -14.16
CA LYS A 14 -7.71 4.19 -14.35
C LYS A 14 -9.13 4.39 -14.89
N ALA A 15 -9.61 3.50 -15.74
CA ALA A 15 -10.99 3.57 -16.24
C ALA A 15 -12.03 3.31 -15.13
N GLU A 16 -11.67 2.52 -14.11
CA GLU A 16 -12.57 2.14 -13.02
C GLU A 16 -12.48 3.07 -11.80
N TYR A 17 -11.26 3.50 -11.44
CA TYR A 17 -10.96 4.24 -10.20
C TYR A 17 -10.46 5.66 -10.42
N ASP A 18 -10.39 6.14 -11.68
CA ASP A 18 -9.80 7.43 -12.10
C ASP A 18 -8.28 7.55 -11.84
N SER A 19 -7.68 6.55 -11.20
CA SER A 19 -6.26 6.38 -10.94
C SER A 19 -5.96 4.90 -10.66
N VAL A 20 -4.72 4.53 -10.32
CA VAL A 20 -4.37 3.16 -9.92
C VAL A 20 -4.48 3.06 -8.39
N PRO A 21 -5.46 2.30 -7.85
CA PRO A 21 -5.72 2.25 -6.42
C PRO A 21 -4.67 1.44 -5.66
N PRO A 22 -4.46 1.71 -4.37
CA PRO A 22 -3.55 0.94 -3.53
C PRO A 22 -4.16 -0.45 -3.22
N PRO A 23 -3.33 -1.39 -2.72
CA PRO A 23 -3.71 -2.79 -2.58
C PRO A 23 -5.02 -3.05 -1.82
N TRP A 24 -5.26 -2.30 -0.73
CA TRP A 24 -6.44 -2.48 0.13
C TRP A 24 -7.76 -2.03 -0.48
N ILE A 25 -7.75 -1.32 -1.62
CA ILE A 25 -8.98 -0.99 -2.34
C ILE A 25 -9.42 -2.15 -3.22
N VAL A 26 -8.47 -2.85 -3.85
CA VAL A 26 -8.76 -3.99 -4.73
C VAL A 26 -8.90 -5.29 -3.93
N PHE A 27 -8.11 -5.43 -2.86
CA PHE A 27 -8.08 -6.61 -1.98
C PHE A 27 -8.31 -6.18 -0.52
N PRO A 28 -9.54 -5.75 -0.15
CA PRO A 28 -9.83 -5.16 1.15
C PRO A 28 -9.73 -6.14 2.32
N ASP A 29 -9.85 -7.45 2.06
CA ASP A 29 -9.83 -8.50 3.07
C ASP A 29 -8.48 -9.23 3.14
N GLU A 30 -7.47 -8.74 2.44
CA GLU A 30 -6.14 -9.33 2.44
C GLU A 30 -5.22 -8.65 3.47
N HIS A 31 -4.45 -9.48 4.16
CA HIS A 31 -3.36 -9.05 5.03
C HIS A 31 -2.12 -8.71 4.18
N PRO A 32 -1.31 -7.68 4.49
CA PRO A 32 -0.10 -7.35 3.72
C PRO A 32 0.89 -8.51 3.54
N TYR A 33 0.89 -9.47 4.47
CA TYR A 33 1.76 -10.67 4.43
C TYR A 33 1.04 -11.93 3.91
N SER A 34 -0.17 -11.79 3.36
CA SER A 34 -0.91 -12.89 2.74
C SER A 34 -0.17 -13.48 1.53
N LEU A 35 -0.46 -14.76 1.22
CA LEU A 35 0.09 -15.43 0.04
C LEU A 35 -0.43 -14.85 -1.28
N CYS A 36 -1.54 -14.11 -1.27
CA CYS A 36 -2.10 -13.47 -2.46
C CYS A 36 -1.12 -12.51 -3.15
N TRP A 37 -0.15 -11.96 -2.41
CA TRP A 37 0.89 -11.05 -2.91
C TRP A 37 2.10 -11.74 -3.52
N ARG A 38 2.22 -13.07 -3.35
CA ARG A 38 3.36 -13.86 -3.84
C ARG A 38 3.01 -14.78 -5.00
N MET A 39 1.73 -15.06 -5.20
CA MET A 39 1.21 -15.85 -6.30
C MET A 39 -0.23 -15.43 -6.59
N GLY A 40 -0.47 -14.91 -7.80
CA GLY A 40 -1.82 -14.65 -8.33
C GLY A 40 -2.13 -13.17 -8.57
N ASP A 41 -3.41 -12.82 -8.49
CA ASP A 41 -3.91 -11.49 -8.88
C ASP A 41 -3.38 -10.35 -8.00
N GLY A 42 -3.04 -10.63 -6.74
CA GLY A 42 -2.45 -9.64 -5.82
C GLY A 42 -1.03 -9.25 -6.23
N GLU A 43 -0.19 -10.21 -6.60
CA GLU A 43 1.16 -9.98 -7.13
C GLU A 43 1.11 -9.12 -8.41
N MET A 44 0.23 -9.48 -9.36
CA MET A 44 0.05 -8.71 -10.59
C MET A 44 -0.40 -7.27 -10.31
N HIS A 45 -1.30 -7.08 -9.33
CA HIS A 45 -1.73 -5.75 -8.94
C HIS A 45 -0.60 -4.91 -8.31
N LEU A 46 0.24 -5.51 -7.45
CA LEU A 46 1.41 -4.84 -6.89
C LEU A 46 2.41 -4.42 -7.96
N GLU A 47 2.65 -5.26 -8.96
CA GLU A 47 3.55 -4.93 -10.07
C GLU A 47 3.01 -3.78 -10.92
N ILE A 48 1.71 -3.82 -11.26
CA ILE A 48 1.02 -2.72 -11.95
C ILE A 48 1.11 -1.43 -11.12
N TRP A 49 0.82 -1.52 -9.82
CA TRP A 49 0.85 -0.38 -8.92
C TRP A 49 2.26 0.22 -8.82
N SER A 50 3.29 -0.61 -8.62
CA SER A 50 4.69 -0.18 -8.48
C SER A 50 5.17 0.55 -9.73
N VAL A 51 4.94 -0.04 -10.90
CA VAL A 51 5.35 0.55 -12.19
C VAL A 51 4.61 1.87 -12.45
N TRP A 52 3.32 1.93 -12.10
CA TRP A 52 2.56 3.17 -12.21
C TRP A 52 3.03 4.24 -11.22
N TRP A 53 3.29 3.87 -9.97
CA TRP A 53 3.72 4.76 -8.89
C TRP A 53 5.04 5.45 -9.21
N GLU A 54 6.04 4.69 -9.65
CA GLU A 54 7.35 5.20 -10.06
C GLU A 54 7.26 6.20 -11.23
N GLN A 55 6.36 5.96 -12.19
CA GLN A 55 6.16 6.87 -13.32
C GLN A 55 5.62 8.24 -12.92
N GLN A 56 4.91 8.32 -11.80
CA GLN A 56 4.31 9.59 -11.38
C GLN A 56 5.38 10.60 -10.94
N ASN A 57 6.54 10.13 -10.47
CA ASN A 57 7.59 10.98 -9.91
C ASN A 57 7.05 11.98 -8.88
N TYR A 58 6.10 11.53 -8.05
CA TYR A 58 5.42 12.38 -7.08
C TYR A 58 6.40 12.92 -6.04
N THR A 59 6.20 14.19 -5.70
CA THR A 59 6.74 14.80 -4.48
C THR A 59 6.12 14.18 -3.24
N GLU A 60 6.76 14.31 -2.08
CA GLU A 60 6.22 13.82 -0.80
C GLU A 60 4.78 14.31 -0.55
N ALA A 61 4.49 15.59 -0.86
CA ALA A 61 3.15 16.15 -0.69
C ALA A 61 2.11 15.45 -1.59
N GLU A 62 2.47 15.14 -2.83
CA GLU A 62 1.59 14.41 -3.76
C GLU A 62 1.39 12.95 -3.35
N ARG A 63 2.43 12.30 -2.80
CA ARG A 63 2.31 10.94 -2.22
C ARG A 63 1.36 10.93 -1.04
N ILE A 64 1.47 11.92 -0.15
CA ILE A 64 0.54 12.08 0.99
C ILE A 64 -0.89 12.32 0.49
N ASP A 65 -1.09 13.21 -0.50
CA ASP A 65 -2.41 13.51 -1.02
C ASP A 65 -3.05 12.30 -1.73
N TYR A 66 -2.25 11.46 -2.40
CA TYR A 66 -2.71 10.18 -2.93
C TYR A 66 -3.32 9.29 -1.84
N PHE A 67 -2.62 9.09 -0.72
CA PHE A 67 -3.12 8.27 0.38
C PHE A 67 -4.26 8.92 1.16
N ARG A 68 -4.41 10.25 1.12
CA ARG A 68 -5.62 10.91 1.64
C ARG A 68 -6.86 10.61 0.79
N GLY A 69 -6.69 10.37 -0.50
CA GLY A 69 -7.77 9.91 -1.39
C GLY A 69 -8.21 8.47 -1.06
N TRP A 70 -7.27 7.65 -0.61
CA TRP A 70 -7.49 6.24 -0.27
C TRP A 70 -6.87 5.89 1.07
N MET A 71 -7.56 6.28 2.15
CA MET A 71 -7.07 6.08 3.52
C MET A 71 -6.67 4.62 3.77
N PRO A 72 -5.43 4.35 4.24
CA PRO A 72 -4.98 3.01 4.53
C PRO A 72 -5.71 2.43 5.75
N PRO A 73 -6.06 1.14 5.74
CA PRO A 73 -6.36 0.42 6.97
C PRO A 73 -5.12 0.40 7.88
N PRO A 74 -5.27 0.31 9.21
CA PRO A 74 -4.13 0.35 10.12
C PRO A 74 -3.03 -0.66 9.79
N ARG A 75 -3.38 -1.90 9.39
CA ARG A 75 -2.38 -2.92 9.00
C ARG A 75 -1.50 -2.55 7.80
N TRP A 76 -1.91 -1.58 6.97
CA TRP A 76 -1.16 -1.13 5.78
C TRP A 76 -0.30 0.11 6.05
N LEU A 77 -0.20 0.58 7.29
CA LEU A 77 0.56 1.79 7.62
C LEU A 77 2.06 1.65 7.34
N GLU A 78 2.67 0.49 7.60
CA GLU A 78 4.08 0.24 7.26
C GLU A 78 4.34 0.40 5.75
N TRP A 79 3.53 -0.26 4.92
CA TRP A 79 3.65 -0.12 3.47
C TRP A 79 3.39 1.32 2.99
N THR A 80 2.47 2.04 3.65
CA THR A 80 2.19 3.44 3.32
C THR A 80 3.37 4.36 3.70
N ILE A 81 4.05 4.09 4.81
CA ILE A 81 5.28 4.78 5.21
C ILE A 81 6.33 4.60 4.11
N ASP A 82 6.59 3.36 3.71
CA ASP A 82 7.59 3.04 2.70
C ASP A 82 7.29 3.71 1.36
N ALA A 83 6.02 3.68 0.93
CA ALA A 83 5.59 4.29 -0.31
C ALA A 83 5.72 5.83 -0.33
N ILE A 84 5.57 6.50 0.82
CA ILE A 84 5.69 7.96 0.91
C ILE A 84 7.16 8.39 0.96
N TRP A 85 7.94 7.78 1.85
CA TRP A 85 9.27 8.30 2.18
C TRP A 85 10.44 7.54 1.57
N GLU A 86 10.24 6.32 1.05
CA GLU A 86 11.31 5.48 0.48
C GLU A 86 12.58 5.47 1.36
N ASP A 87 12.40 5.41 2.68
CA ASP A 87 13.52 5.52 3.62
C ASP A 87 14.50 4.36 3.37
N ASP A 88 15.79 4.68 3.26
CA ASP A 88 16.85 3.68 3.16
C ASP A 88 16.82 2.81 4.43
N GLU A 89 16.62 1.50 4.27
CA GLU A 89 16.49 0.52 5.37
C GLU A 89 17.62 0.63 6.41
N SER A 90 18.79 1.16 6.04
CA SER A 90 19.94 1.34 6.93
C SER A 90 19.76 2.40 8.02
N ASP A 91 18.89 3.39 7.81
CA ASP A 91 18.62 4.49 8.76
C ASP A 91 17.14 4.54 9.19
N PHE A 92 16.36 3.50 8.91
CA PHE A 92 14.93 3.45 9.24
C PHE A 92 14.68 3.43 10.76
N ASP A 93 14.09 4.50 11.28
CA ASP A 93 13.55 4.57 12.64
C ASP A 93 12.03 4.42 12.59
N GLU A 94 11.57 3.19 12.82
CA GLU A 94 10.15 2.82 12.84
C GLU A 94 9.31 3.76 13.72
N ASN A 95 9.78 4.10 14.93
CA ASN A 95 9.01 4.95 15.82
C ASN A 95 8.90 6.38 15.29
N ALA A 96 9.97 6.90 14.70
CA ALA A 96 9.94 8.21 14.06
C ALA A 96 9.01 8.22 12.84
N ALA A 97 9.02 7.15 12.04
CA ALA A 97 8.15 7.00 10.88
C ALA A 97 6.67 6.93 11.27
N PHE A 98 6.32 6.13 12.28
CA PHE A 98 4.96 6.08 12.81
C PHE A 98 4.52 7.41 13.44
N ALA A 99 5.42 8.14 14.11
CA ALA A 99 5.09 9.47 14.61
C ALA A 99 4.78 10.47 13.47
N ARG A 100 5.49 10.36 12.33
CA ARG A 100 5.20 11.18 11.14
C ARG A 100 3.83 10.83 10.53
N ILE A 101 3.53 9.55 10.33
CA ILE A 101 2.26 9.13 9.71
C ILE A 101 1.06 9.44 10.61
N GLU A 102 1.23 9.33 11.93
CA GLU A 102 0.23 9.74 12.93
C GLU A 102 -0.01 11.25 12.89
N ALA A 103 1.04 12.06 12.80
CA ALA A 103 0.92 13.52 12.68
C ALA A 103 0.19 13.95 11.39
N LEU A 104 0.22 13.12 10.34
CA LEU A 104 -0.53 13.32 9.10
C LEU A 104 -1.99 12.85 9.19
N GLY A 105 -2.37 12.12 10.25
CA GLY A 105 -3.73 11.68 10.52
C GLY A 105 -4.13 10.36 9.86
N PHE A 106 -3.18 9.55 9.41
CA PHE A 106 -3.46 8.27 8.75
C PHE A 106 -3.74 7.12 9.73
N GLY A 107 -3.23 7.21 10.95
CA GLY A 107 -3.44 6.23 12.02
C GLY A 107 -2.25 6.17 12.96
N THR A 108 -2.40 5.42 14.05
CA THR A 108 -1.40 5.31 15.12
C THR A 108 -0.67 3.96 15.07
N LYS A 109 0.53 3.89 15.65
CA LYS A 109 1.23 2.60 15.82
C LYS A 109 0.40 1.59 16.61
N ALA A 110 -0.32 2.03 17.64
CA ALA A 110 -1.15 1.14 18.45
C ALA A 110 -2.36 0.56 17.69
N GLU A 111 -2.85 1.26 16.65
CA GLU A 111 -3.87 0.74 15.75
C GLU A 111 -3.27 -0.22 14.73
N PHE A 112 -2.08 0.09 14.19
CA PHE A 112 -1.30 -0.82 13.36
C PHE A 112 -1.06 -2.14 14.09
N ASP A 113 -0.40 -2.12 15.25
CA ASP A 113 -0.06 -3.35 16.00
C ASP A 113 -1.31 -4.19 16.30
N ARG A 114 -2.44 -3.53 16.62
CA ARG A 114 -3.71 -4.21 16.91
C ARG A 114 -4.33 -4.88 15.68
N ASP A 115 -4.41 -4.18 14.55
CA ASP A 115 -5.01 -4.74 13.32
C ASP A 115 -4.05 -5.72 12.64
N PHE A 116 -2.75 -5.47 12.68
CA PHE A 116 -1.73 -6.32 12.07
C PHE A 116 -1.65 -7.69 12.75
N ASP A 117 -1.62 -7.73 14.09
CA ASP A 117 -1.56 -8.98 14.86
C ASP A 117 -2.96 -9.58 15.16
N ASP A 118 -4.02 -9.08 14.52
CA ASP A 118 -5.38 -9.58 14.76
C ASP A 118 -5.49 -11.06 14.33
N PRO A 119 -5.85 -11.99 15.24
CA PRO A 119 -5.95 -13.42 14.93
C PRO A 119 -6.88 -13.75 13.75
N LYS A 120 -7.85 -12.87 13.42
CA LYS A 120 -8.74 -13.05 12.28
C LYS A 120 -8.01 -13.23 10.94
N TRP A 121 -6.76 -12.77 10.83
CA TRP A 121 -5.94 -12.92 9.62
C TRP A 121 -5.25 -14.27 9.51
N TYR A 122 -5.19 -15.05 10.59
CA TYR A 122 -4.48 -16.33 10.67
C TYR A 122 -5.42 -17.52 10.86
N ASP A 123 -6.62 -17.30 11.40
CA ASP A 123 -7.68 -18.31 11.47
C ASP A 123 -8.44 -18.38 10.14
N SER A 124 -7.79 -18.94 9.12
CA SER A 124 -8.50 -19.63 8.05
C SER A 124 -8.71 -21.08 8.51
N GLU A 125 -9.75 -21.34 9.29
CA GLU A 125 -10.27 -22.70 9.42
C GLU A 125 -10.78 -23.14 8.02
N ASP A 126 -9.97 -23.92 7.31
CA ASP A 126 -10.40 -24.86 6.26
C ASP A 126 -10.42 -26.29 6.83
#